data_AF-A0A0C2Z4G6-F1
#
_entry.id   AF-A0A0C2Z4G6-F1
#
_cell.length_a   1.000
_cell.length_b   1.000
_cell.length_c   1.000
_cell.angle_alpha   90.00
_cell.angle_beta   90.00
_cell.angle_gamma   90.00
#
_symmetry.space_group_name_H-M   'P 1'
#
loop_
_entity.id
_entity.type
_entity.pdbx_description
1 polymer ?
#
loop_
_entity_poly.entity_id
_entity_poly.type
_entity_poly.pdbx_seq_one_letter_code
_entity_poly.pdbx_strand_id
1 'polypeptide(L)'
;MEFKKQLKQLKKALASHPTKPQPTTPPKDSKSYAVCICRDSKGEFKTLYPTQLEALQQANLLLQTKGFKLKTYPCPDTLGWHLTKS
;
A
#
# COMPACT_ATOMS: atom_id res chain seq x y z
N MET A 1 38.15 -5.35 8.08
CA MET A 1 37.33 -4.60 9.07
C MET A 1 36.33 -3.64 8.40
N GLU A 2 36.57 -3.19 7.16
CA GLU A 2 35.75 -2.16 6.46
C GLU A 2 34.36 -2.64 6.00
N PHE A 3 34.23 -3.91 5.59
CA PHE A 3 32.97 -4.44 5.04
C PHE A 3 31.81 -4.46 6.05
N LYS A 4 32.12 -4.76 7.32
CA LYS A 4 31.13 -4.73 8.41
C LYS A 4 30.64 -3.30 8.70
N LYS A 5 31.51 -2.31 8.51
CA LYS A 5 31.17 -0.89 8.64
C LYS A 5 30.24 -0.45 7.51
N GLN A 6 30.49 -0.93 6.29
CA GLN A 6 29.66 -0.65 5.12
C GLN A 6 28.26 -1.30 5.23
N LEU A 7 28.16 -2.53 5.74
CA LEU A 7 26.89 -3.19 6.08
C LEU A 7 26.08 -2.40 7.13
N LYS A 8 26.75 -1.89 8.17
CA LYS A 8 26.10 -1.04 9.18
C LYS A 8 25.58 0.27 8.57
N GLN A 9 26.33 0.88 7.66
CA GLN A 9 25.91 2.10 6.98
C GLN A 9 24.75 1.86 6.01
N LEU A 10 24.72 0.73 5.29
CA LEU A 10 23.59 0.35 4.43
C LEU A 10 22.30 0.12 5.24
N LYS A 11 22.38 -0.56 6.39
CA LYS A 11 21.24 -0.73 7.31
C LYS A 11 20.72 0.61 7.85
N LYS A 12 21.63 1.53 8.15
CA LYS A 12 21.27 2.89 8.61
C LYS A 12 20.56 3.68 7.51
N ALA A 13 21.01 3.58 6.26
CA ALA A 13 20.36 4.22 5.12
C ALA A 13 18.94 3.66 4.88
N LEU A 14 18.77 2.34 4.97
CA LEU A 14 17.44 1.70 4.91
C LEU A 14 16.49 2.15 6.02
N ALA A 15 17.03 2.50 7.21
CA ALA A 15 16.25 3.07 8.31
C ALA A 15 16.04 4.60 8.18
N SER A 16 16.78 5.27 7.31
CA SER A 16 16.74 6.72 7.10
C SER A 16 15.94 7.16 5.88
N HIS A 17 15.38 6.23 5.09
CA HIS A 17 14.23 6.61 4.27
C HIS A 17 13.14 7.07 5.23
N PRO A 18 12.52 8.25 5.02
CA PRO A 18 11.27 8.54 5.69
C PRO A 18 10.27 7.51 5.19
N THR A 19 10.20 6.38 5.90
CA THR A 19 8.99 5.58 5.98
C THR A 19 8.05 6.45 6.79
N LYS A 20 7.57 7.54 6.18
CA LYS A 20 6.38 8.21 6.64
C LYS A 20 5.30 7.22 6.23
N PRO A 21 4.75 6.38 7.12
CA PRO A 21 3.48 5.73 6.82
C PRO A 21 2.57 6.89 6.46
N GLN A 22 2.22 7.06 5.18
CA GLN A 22 1.33 8.14 4.79
C GLN A 22 0.01 7.89 5.50
N PRO A 23 -0.31 8.68 6.54
CA PRO A 23 -1.60 8.60 7.18
C PRO A 23 -2.51 9.43 6.30
N THR A 24 -3.26 8.78 5.42
CA THR A 24 -4.31 9.48 4.69
C THR A 24 -5.54 8.59 4.70
N THR A 25 -6.40 8.88 5.68
CA THR A 25 -7.81 9.21 5.41
C THR A 25 -7.96 9.71 3.97
N PRO A 26 -9.02 9.31 3.23
CA PRO A 26 -9.15 9.65 1.81
C PRO A 26 -8.90 11.15 1.63
N PRO A 27 -7.77 11.55 1.01
CA PRO A 27 -7.61 12.90 0.58
C PRO A 27 -8.50 13.02 -0.66
N LYS A 28 -9.72 13.55 -0.45
CA LYS A 28 -10.27 14.46 -1.45
C LYS A 28 -9.14 15.46 -1.74
N ASP A 29 -8.92 15.71 -3.02
CA ASP A 29 -7.90 16.60 -3.57
C ASP A 29 -6.55 15.92 -3.90
N SER A 30 -6.51 15.44 -5.14
CA SER A 30 -5.40 15.67 -6.09
C SER A 30 -4.18 14.77 -6.01
N LYS A 31 -4.35 13.47 -5.70
CA LYS A 31 -3.42 12.44 -6.19
C LYS A 31 -4.18 11.54 -7.15
N SER A 32 -3.86 11.63 -8.45
CA SER A 32 -4.44 10.79 -9.51
C SER A 32 -4.04 9.34 -9.30
N TYR A 33 -4.73 8.64 -8.39
CA TYR A 33 -4.72 7.19 -8.35
C TYR A 33 -5.14 6.72 -9.73
N ALA A 34 -4.35 5.83 -10.34
CA ALA A 34 -4.62 5.30 -11.67
C ALA A 34 -6.09 4.86 -11.74
N VAL A 35 -6.82 5.44 -12.71
CA VAL A 35 -8.27 5.35 -12.80
C VAL A 35 -8.64 3.92 -13.16
N CYS A 36 -8.98 3.13 -12.14
CA CYS A 36 -9.57 1.82 -12.32
C CYS A 36 -11.09 1.94 -12.23
N ILE A 37 -11.80 1.24 -13.13
CA ILE A 37 -13.27 1.21 -13.15
C ILE A 37 -13.87 0.18 -12.17
N CYS A 38 -13.02 -0.58 -11.47
CA CYS A 38 -13.45 -1.57 -10.48
C CYS A 38 -14.20 -0.87 -9.34
N ARG A 39 -15.43 -1.33 -9.06
CA ARG A 39 -16.27 -0.84 -7.97
C ARG A 39 -16.41 -1.89 -6.88
N ASP A 40 -16.69 -1.44 -5.65
CA ASP A 40 -17.08 -2.31 -4.57
C ASP A 40 -18.61 -2.56 -4.56
N SER A 41 -19.08 -3.31 -3.57
CA SER A 41 -20.50 -3.64 -3.42
C SER A 41 -21.40 -2.43 -3.11
N LYS A 42 -20.81 -1.28 -2.77
CA LYS A 42 -21.52 -0.03 -2.53
C LYS A 42 -21.51 0.90 -3.76
N GLY A 43 -20.86 0.48 -4.85
CA GLY A 43 -20.70 1.28 -6.06
C GLY A 43 -19.55 2.29 -6.00
N GLU A 44 -18.72 2.25 -4.95
CA GLU A 44 -17.56 3.13 -4.81
C GLU A 44 -16.36 2.56 -5.58
N PHE A 45 -15.54 3.41 -6.19
CA PHE A 45 -14.34 2.96 -6.89
C PHE A 45 -13.33 2.36 -5.91
N LYS A 46 -12.81 1.19 -6.25
CA LYS A 46 -11.76 0.53 -5.47
C LYS A 46 -10.43 1.25 -5.67
N THR A 47 -9.67 1.39 -4.59
CA THR A 47 -8.29 1.86 -4.67
C THR A 47 -7.45 0.84 -5.44
N LEU A 48 -6.73 1.32 -6.46
CA LEU A 48 -5.74 0.54 -7.21
C LEU A 48 -4.35 0.84 -6.66
N TYR A 49 -3.68 -0.19 -6.15
CA TYR A 49 -2.30 -0.12 -5.69
C TYR A 49 -1.37 -0.60 -6.81
N PRO A 50 -0.25 0.09 -7.09
CA PRO A 50 0.63 -0.31 -8.19
C PRO A 50 1.33 -1.64 -7.92
N THR A 51 1.65 -1.94 -6.66
CA THR A 51 2.32 -3.18 -6.26
C THR A 51 1.53 -4.00 -5.24
N GLN A 52 1.74 -5.32 -5.25
CA GLN A 52 1.15 -6.21 -4.24
C GLN A 52 1.59 -5.84 -2.83
N LEU A 53 2.86 -5.42 -2.68
CA LEU A 53 3.44 -5.07 -1.39
C LEU A 53 2.71 -3.88 -0.76
N GLU A 54 2.44 -2.82 -1.53
CA GLU A 54 1.66 -1.67 -1.06
C GLU A 54 0.23 -2.06 -0.67
N ALA A 55 -0.42 -2.92 -1.47
CA ALA A 55 -1.73 -3.44 -1.14
C ALA A 55 -1.71 -4.24 0.17
N LEU A 56 -0.70 -5.11 0.37
CA LEU A 56 -0.55 -5.91 1.59
C LEU A 56 -0.29 -5.03 2.82
N GLN A 57 0.57 -4.02 2.69
CA GLN A 57 0.83 -3.06 3.75
C GLN A 57 -0.46 -2.35 4.17
N GLN A 58 -1.27 -1.93 3.20
CA GLN A 58 -2.56 -1.30 3.50
C GLN A 58 -3.55 -2.27 4.14
N ALA A 59 -3.63 -3.52 3.66
CA ALA A 59 -4.50 -4.54 4.25
C ALA A 59 -4.14 -4.77 5.74
N ASN A 60 -2.85 -4.83 6.05
CA ASN A 60 -2.37 -4.98 7.43
C ASN A 60 -2.65 -3.72 8.27
N LEU A 61 -2.47 -2.52 7.71
CA LEU A 61 -2.81 -1.27 8.39
C LEU A 61 -4.31 -1.21 8.73
N LEU A 62 -5.18 -1.59 7.80
CA LEU A 62 -6.64 -1.63 8.02
C LEU A 62 -7.04 -2.69 9.04
N LEU A 63 -6.32 -3.80 9.10
CA LEU A 63 -6.48 -4.80 10.15
C LEU A 63 -6.11 -4.22 11.52
N GLN A 64 -4.97 -3.53 11.65
CA GLN A 64 -4.49 -2.97 12.92
C GLN A 64 -5.34 -1.78 13.40
N THR A 65 -5.76 -0.91 12.48
CA THR A 65 -6.47 0.34 12.82
C THR A 65 -7.98 0.19 12.95
N LYS A 66 -8.59 -0.70 12.15
CA LYS A 66 -10.04 -0.86 12.07
C LYS A 66 -10.53 -2.29 12.28
N GLY A 67 -9.62 -3.26 12.46
CA GLY A 67 -9.99 -4.67 12.58
C GLY A 67 -10.45 -5.34 11.28
N PHE A 68 -10.30 -4.68 10.13
CA PHE A 68 -10.75 -5.26 8.85
C PHE A 68 -9.69 -6.18 8.25
N LYS A 69 -9.98 -7.48 8.22
CA LYS A 69 -9.15 -8.47 7.52
C LYS A 69 -9.45 -8.44 6.03
N LEU A 70 -8.54 -7.87 5.25
CA LEU A 70 -8.62 -7.78 3.81
C LEU A 70 -7.57 -8.67 3.14
N LYS A 71 -7.88 -9.16 1.94
CA LYS A 71 -6.99 -9.89 1.04
C LYS A 71 -6.65 -9.01 -0.16
N THR A 72 -5.45 -9.17 -0.69
CA THR A 72 -5.01 -8.52 -1.94
C THR A 72 -5.28 -9.42 -3.14
N TYR A 73 -5.72 -8.85 -4.25
CA TYR A 73 -5.87 -9.56 -5.52
C TYR A 73 -5.47 -8.66 -6.70
N PRO A 74 -4.95 -9.22 -7.82
CA PRO A 74 -4.62 -8.42 -8.99
C PRO A 74 -5.90 -7.89 -9.65
N CYS A 75 -5.83 -6.66 -10.16
CA CYS A 75 -6.92 -6.08 -10.94
C CYS A 75 -7.07 -6.85 -12.29
N PRO A 76 -8.30 -7.18 -12.70
CA PRO A 76 -8.53 -7.86 -13.99
C PRO A 76 -8.36 -6.92 -15.20
N ASP A 77 -8.68 -5.63 -15.05
CA ASP A 77 -8.68 -4.66 -16.15
C ASP A 77 -7.37 -3.88 -16.31
N THR A 78 -6.58 -3.76 -15.23
CA THR A 78 -5.40 -2.88 -15.19
C THR A 78 -4.22 -3.56 -14.48
N LEU A 79 -3.02 -3.04 -14.71
CA LEU A 79 -1.82 -3.50 -14.01
C LEU A 79 -1.77 -2.87 -12.61
N GLY A 80 -2.37 -3.55 -11.63
CA GLY A 80 -2.34 -3.16 -10.23
C GLY A 80 -3.07 -4.14 -9.32
N TRP A 81 -3.24 -3.76 -8.06
CA TRP A 81 -3.73 -4.62 -6.98
C TRP A 81 -4.85 -3.96 -6.21
N HIS A 82 -5.84 -4.74 -5.83
CA HIS A 82 -7.01 -4.30 -5.08
C HIS A 82 -7.10 -5.02 -3.73
N LEU A 83 -7.88 -4.42 -2.83
CA LEU A 83 -8.28 -5.03 -1.57
C LEU A 83 -9.70 -5.57 -1.67
N THR A 84 -9.88 -6.78 -1.17
CA THR A 84 -11.19 -7.43 -1.01
C THR A 84 -11.34 -7.98 0.40
N LYS A 85 -12.57 -8.17 0.85
CA LYS A 85 -12.82 -8.83 2.14
C LYS A 85 -12.38 -10.29 2.06
N SER A 86 -11.73 -10.76 3.14
CA SER A 86 -11.27 -12.14 3.25
C SER A 86 -12.40 -13.15 3.36
#